data_AF-A0A926FDW8-F1
#
_entry.id   AF-A0A926FDW8-F1
#
_cell.length_a   1.000
_cell.length_b   1.000
_cell.length_c   1.000
_cell.angle_alpha   90.00
_cell.angle_beta   90.00
_cell.angle_gamma   90.00
#
_symmetry.space_group_name_H-M   'P 1'
#
loop_
_entity.id
_entity.type
_entity.pdbx_description
1 polymer ?
#
loop_
_entity_poly.entity_id
_entity_poly.type
_entity_poly.pdbx_seq_one_letter_code
_entity_poly.pdbx_strand_id
1 'polypeptide(L)'
;MINREEIAKNVQRLLQGYADSSNDIKITARTPKEADVYIDGKLFNTYLTEEKRFKNNIVKPQKLDDIFKITVNISRDDLAETKSQYEGAEIQLPATENEIKDAFERARITGEEQPYTIKNCRLYRQDAEIDLGAGADYIAKLNYLAKVMSRFSVYEHKLFRGYRQKKSLSLTDIDDLINISYNLHCCELVDGVCDAETLGRMYADNGMLEWLENANKEIWRFIDYEAIGENIRDTEKGIFTDDGYFTCNENEFSKVYDGVKFPEIFDDDKYIFKLYIAPKKSDGEKPERWLTLPVSKEGKANFLRELGADSFDDCVLLAVQSMEANIPMCVKDLSQLGLLNSLAHRMRDMEKSGELAKFKAVLEGFGCETLECATEYANRLQDFILYPEASSAIEYAKEIYTETFGRVIPEGFEKHFNFASYSVELMKTDKIAVTEYGVIKDKAAQNEPF
;
A
#
# COMPACT_ATOMS: atom_id res chain seq x y z
N MET A 1 -29.45 13.69 -8.28
CA MET A 1 -28.54 14.83 -8.07
C MET A 1 -27.19 14.26 -7.70
N ILE A 2 -26.18 14.47 -8.53
CA ILE A 2 -24.83 13.94 -8.29
C ILE A 2 -24.20 14.79 -7.19
N ASN A 3 -23.77 14.18 -6.08
CA ASN A 3 -23.21 14.90 -4.94
C ASN A 3 -21.81 15.43 -5.32
N ARG A 4 -21.67 16.76 -5.43
CA ARG A 4 -20.41 17.43 -5.77
C ARG A 4 -19.30 17.09 -4.77
N GLU A 5 -19.65 16.85 -3.50
CA GLU A 5 -18.71 16.43 -2.45
C GLU A 5 -18.18 15.01 -2.68
N GLU A 6 -18.98 14.12 -3.26
CA GLU A 6 -18.59 12.73 -3.50
C GLU A 6 -17.62 12.62 -4.69
N ILE A 7 -17.84 13.40 -5.76
CA ILE A 7 -16.87 13.53 -6.86
C ILE A 7 -15.56 14.13 -6.35
N ALA A 8 -15.64 15.21 -5.56
CA ALA A 8 -14.46 15.86 -5.01
C ALA A 8 -13.64 14.91 -4.12
N LYS A 9 -14.30 14.15 -3.25
CA LYS A 9 -13.65 13.16 -2.39
C LYS A 9 -13.01 12.02 -3.16
N ASN A 10 -13.64 11.53 -4.24
CA ASN A 10 -13.09 10.46 -5.07
C ASN A 10 -11.88 10.93 -5.89
N VAL A 11 -11.94 12.15 -6.43
CA VAL A 11 -10.82 12.75 -7.15
C VAL A 11 -9.68 13.11 -6.19
N GLN A 12 -9.96 13.61 -4.98
CA GLN A 12 -8.93 13.87 -3.96
C GLN A 12 -8.22 12.57 -3.51
N ARG A 13 -8.94 11.45 -3.41
CA ARG A 13 -8.33 10.14 -3.14
C ARG A 13 -7.42 9.67 -4.28
N LEU A 14 -7.79 9.94 -5.54
CA LEU A 14 -6.94 9.65 -6.70
C LEU A 14 -5.68 10.52 -6.74
N LEU A 15 -5.71 11.67 -6.09
CA LEU A 15 -4.60 12.63 -6.00
C LEU A 15 -3.87 12.55 -4.64
N GLN A 16 -4.11 11.51 -3.83
CA GLN A 16 -3.28 11.27 -2.64
C GLN A 16 -1.83 11.03 -3.08
N GLY A 17 -0.93 11.93 -2.69
CA GLY A 17 0.46 12.02 -3.15
C GLY A 17 0.79 13.29 -3.95
N TYR A 18 -0.22 13.97 -4.53
CA TYR A 18 -0.07 15.29 -5.18
C TYR A 18 -0.62 16.44 -4.32
N ALA A 19 -1.46 16.10 -3.33
CA ALA A 19 -2.06 17.02 -2.39
C ALA A 19 -1.17 17.22 -1.16
N ASP A 20 0.08 17.64 -1.38
CA ASP A 20 0.86 18.23 -0.29
C ASP A 20 0.29 19.61 0.05
N SER A 21 0.58 20.07 1.27
CA SER A 21 0.01 21.30 1.88
C SER A 21 0.19 22.61 1.10
N SER A 22 0.94 22.60 -0.02
CA SER A 22 1.23 23.75 -0.87
C SER A 22 0.33 23.89 -2.11
N ASN A 23 -0.33 22.84 -2.58
CA ASN A 23 -1.00 22.84 -3.89
C ASN A 23 -2.50 23.10 -3.76
N ASP A 24 -3.03 24.09 -4.47
CA ASP A 24 -4.47 24.43 -4.46
C ASP A 24 -5.21 23.59 -5.51
N ILE A 25 -5.92 22.54 -5.06
CA ILE A 25 -6.71 21.66 -5.93
C ILE A 25 -8.16 22.16 -5.99
N LYS A 26 -8.58 22.61 -7.17
CA LYS A 26 -9.95 23.07 -7.42
C LYS A 26 -10.65 22.18 -8.43
N ILE A 27 -11.86 21.72 -8.11
CA ILE A 27 -12.65 20.84 -8.97
C ILE A 27 -13.91 21.56 -9.42
N THR A 28 -14.15 21.64 -10.73
CA THR A 28 -15.31 22.31 -11.32
C THR A 28 -16.10 21.32 -12.18
N ALA A 29 -17.33 21.02 -11.78
CA ALA A 29 -18.23 20.21 -12.61
C ALA A 29 -18.71 21.04 -13.81
N ARG A 30 -18.27 20.68 -15.01
CA ARG A 30 -18.63 21.36 -16.27
C ARG A 30 -19.99 20.90 -16.76
N THR A 31 -20.30 19.61 -16.62
CA THR A 31 -21.59 19.00 -16.93
C THR A 31 -21.93 17.92 -15.88
N PRO A 32 -23.13 17.31 -15.88
CA PRO A 32 -23.40 16.13 -15.05
C PRO A 32 -22.46 14.94 -15.30
N LYS A 33 -21.75 14.94 -16.44
CA LYS A 33 -20.90 13.85 -16.92
C LYS A 33 -19.41 14.19 -16.95
N GLU A 34 -18.99 15.42 -16.63
CA GLU A 34 -17.62 15.90 -16.79
C GLU A 34 -17.22 16.82 -15.62
N ALA A 35 -16.05 16.56 -15.04
CA ALA A 35 -15.45 17.38 -13.99
C ALA A 35 -14.02 17.78 -14.36
N ASP A 36 -13.77 19.09 -14.41
CA ASP A 36 -12.44 19.66 -14.58
C ASP A 36 -11.73 19.72 -13.24
N VAL A 37 -10.49 19.27 -13.19
CA VAL A 37 -9.59 19.38 -12.05
C VAL A 37 -8.53 20.40 -12.38
N TYR A 38 -8.32 21.33 -11.47
CA TYR A 38 -7.32 22.37 -11.55
C TYR A 38 -6.31 22.18 -10.42
N ILE A 39 -5.04 22.34 -10.72
CA ILE A 39 -3.94 22.36 -9.76
C ILE A 39 -3.25 23.71 -9.92
N ASP A 40 -3.15 24.46 -8.82
CA ASP A 40 -2.58 25.81 -8.77
C ASP A 40 -3.16 26.76 -9.84
N GLY A 41 -4.47 26.66 -10.03
CA GLY A 41 -5.23 27.47 -10.99
C GLY A 41 -5.09 27.08 -12.46
N LYS A 42 -4.27 26.06 -12.80
CA LYS A 42 -4.17 25.52 -14.17
C LYS A 42 -5.04 24.28 -14.33
N LEU A 43 -5.72 24.15 -15.46
CA LEU A 43 -6.51 22.96 -15.78
C LEU A 43 -5.56 21.76 -15.91
N PHE A 44 -5.70 20.81 -15.00
CA PHE A 44 -4.92 19.59 -14.94
C PHE A 44 -5.54 18.51 -15.83
N ASN A 45 -6.83 18.21 -15.66
CA ASN A 45 -7.54 17.21 -16.48
C ASN A 45 -9.08 17.35 -16.42
N THR A 46 -9.80 16.75 -17.36
CA THR A 46 -11.26 16.63 -17.36
C THR A 46 -11.67 15.16 -17.24
N TYR A 47 -12.36 14.80 -16.16
CA TYR A 47 -12.79 13.43 -15.85
C TYR A 47 -14.27 13.20 -16.18
N LEU A 48 -14.59 12.04 -16.76
CA LEU A 48 -15.97 11.64 -17.09
C LEU A 48 -16.69 10.99 -15.89
N THR A 49 -17.71 11.65 -15.33
CA THR A 49 -18.40 11.27 -14.08
C THR A 49 -19.56 10.28 -14.24
N GLU A 50 -20.04 10.04 -15.47
CA GLU A 50 -21.18 9.14 -15.73
C GLU A 50 -20.83 7.80 -16.40
N GLU A 51 -19.55 7.52 -16.67
CA GLU A 51 -19.20 6.13 -16.96
C GLU A 51 -19.27 5.30 -15.68
N LYS A 52 -19.74 4.06 -15.81
CA LYS A 52 -19.74 3.02 -14.76
C LYS A 52 -18.38 2.82 -14.06
N ARG A 53 -17.32 3.52 -14.51
CA ARG A 53 -16.02 3.73 -13.87
C ARG A 53 -16.10 4.10 -12.38
N PHE A 54 -17.07 4.91 -11.94
CA PHE A 54 -17.16 5.27 -10.50
C PHE A 54 -17.96 4.27 -9.65
N LYS A 55 -18.86 3.48 -10.24
CA LYS A 55 -19.62 2.46 -9.49
C LYS A 55 -18.92 1.11 -9.43
N ASN A 56 -18.06 0.79 -10.40
CA ASN A 56 -17.35 -0.49 -10.44
C ASN A 56 -15.91 -0.43 -9.90
N ASN A 57 -15.37 0.77 -9.62
CA ASN A 57 -14.19 0.94 -8.74
C ASN A 57 -14.56 1.18 -7.27
N ILE A 58 -15.82 0.95 -6.92
CA ILE A 58 -16.29 0.89 -5.53
C ILE A 58 -17.11 -0.40 -5.41
N VAL A 59 -16.43 -1.55 -5.36
CA VAL A 59 -16.96 -2.70 -4.61
C VAL A 59 -17.03 -2.22 -3.17
N LYS A 60 -18.17 -1.65 -2.71
CA LYS A 60 -18.38 -1.06 -1.37
C LYS A 60 -17.23 -1.36 -0.36
N PRO A 61 -16.12 -0.59 -0.37
CA PRO A 61 -14.97 -0.84 0.50
C PRO A 61 -14.94 0.16 1.66
N GLN A 62 -15.90 1.08 1.74
CA GLN A 62 -15.97 2.09 2.80
C GLN A 62 -16.20 1.51 4.21
N LYS A 63 -16.51 0.21 4.34
CA LYS A 63 -16.49 -0.46 5.66
C LYS A 63 -15.23 -1.30 5.91
N LEU A 64 -14.46 -1.67 4.88
CA LEU A 64 -13.28 -2.53 5.04
C LEU A 64 -12.00 -1.72 5.29
N ASP A 65 -11.85 -0.56 4.62
CA ASP A 65 -10.73 0.39 4.82
C ASP A 65 -10.63 0.92 6.26
N ASP A 66 -11.73 0.86 7.03
CA ASP A 66 -11.77 1.25 8.45
C ASP A 66 -11.48 0.10 9.42
N ILE A 67 -11.49 -1.15 8.95
CA ILE A 67 -11.33 -2.35 9.80
C ILE A 67 -9.91 -2.89 9.71
N PHE A 68 -9.29 -2.94 8.53
CA PHE A 68 -8.02 -3.66 8.34
C PHE A 68 -7.07 -2.90 7.42
N LYS A 69 -5.98 -2.35 7.98
CA LYS A 69 -4.89 -1.72 7.22
C LYS A 69 -3.60 -1.93 8.00
N ILE A 70 -2.68 -2.73 7.44
CA ILE A 70 -1.36 -2.91 8.05
C ILE A 70 -0.44 -1.83 7.51
N THR A 71 -0.05 -0.89 8.36
CA THR A 71 1.00 0.08 8.05
C THR A 71 2.31 -0.44 8.61
N VAL A 72 3.38 -0.38 7.81
CA VAL A 72 4.73 -0.74 8.23
C VAL A 72 5.72 0.29 7.70
N ASN A 73 6.77 0.58 8.46
CA ASN A 73 7.87 1.41 8.04
C ASN A 73 9.14 0.56 7.88
N ILE A 74 9.71 0.53 6.68
CA ILE A 74 10.96 -0.16 6.39
C ILE A 74 12.11 0.84 6.57
N SER A 75 12.98 0.59 7.53
CA SER A 75 14.06 1.51 7.91
C SER A 75 15.40 0.79 7.82
N ARG A 76 16.32 1.32 7.00
CA ARG A 76 17.72 0.86 6.95
C ARG A 76 18.45 1.30 8.23
N ASP A 77 19.15 0.36 8.88
CA ASP A 77 19.58 0.55 10.28
C ASP A 77 20.70 1.59 10.42
N ASP A 78 21.74 1.53 9.57
CA ASP A 78 22.89 2.45 9.60
C ASP A 78 22.50 3.91 9.29
N LEU A 79 21.56 4.11 8.36
CA LEU A 79 21.03 5.45 8.07
C LEU A 79 20.18 5.97 9.23
N ALA A 80 19.34 5.13 9.85
CA ALA A 80 18.53 5.54 11.00
C ALA A 80 19.38 5.91 12.23
N GLU A 81 20.56 5.29 12.39
CA GLU A 81 21.50 5.64 13.46
C GLU A 81 22.27 6.94 13.19
N THR A 82 22.58 7.25 11.93
CA THR A 82 23.53 8.31 11.56
C THR A 82 22.88 9.56 10.96
N LYS A 83 21.66 9.47 10.44
CA LYS A 83 20.97 10.52 9.68
C LYS A 83 19.67 10.91 10.38
N SER A 84 19.63 12.10 10.97
CA SER A 84 18.47 12.53 11.77
C SER A 84 17.21 12.85 10.99
N GLN A 85 17.31 13.05 9.66
CA GLN A 85 16.18 13.32 8.77
C GLN A 85 15.78 12.10 7.93
N TYR A 86 16.37 10.93 8.20
CA TYR A 86 16.00 9.70 7.52
C TYR A 86 14.82 9.03 8.25
N GLU A 87 13.73 8.82 7.53
CA GLU A 87 12.47 8.27 8.08
C GLU A 87 12.16 6.85 7.59
N GLY A 88 13.02 6.26 6.75
CA GLY A 88 12.72 4.99 6.08
C GLY A 88 11.66 5.15 5.00
N ALA A 89 10.91 4.07 4.74
CA ALA A 89 9.83 4.04 3.77
C ALA A 89 8.57 3.44 4.38
N GLU A 90 7.49 4.22 4.45
CA GLU A 90 6.18 3.68 4.80
C GLU A 90 5.59 2.88 3.63
N ILE A 91 4.98 1.73 3.93
CA ILE A 91 4.17 0.96 3.00
C ILE A 91 2.91 0.44 3.69
N GLN A 92 1.83 0.35 2.92
CA GLN A 92 0.53 -0.12 3.36
C GLN A 92 0.27 -1.50 2.75
N LEU A 93 -0.10 -2.48 3.58
CA LEU A 93 -0.39 -3.85 3.14
C LEU A 93 -1.90 -4.15 3.17
N PRO A 94 -2.41 -5.01 2.27
CA PRO A 94 -1.67 -5.76 1.25
C PRO A 94 -1.11 -4.86 0.14
N ALA A 95 0.14 -5.13 -0.23
CA ALA A 95 0.87 -4.47 -1.30
C ALA A 95 1.23 -5.48 -2.40
N THR A 96 1.40 -4.95 -3.60
CA THR A 96 1.99 -5.68 -4.73
C THR A 96 3.49 -5.86 -4.52
N GLU A 97 4.08 -6.85 -5.21
CA GLU A 97 5.54 -7.01 -5.23
C GLU A 97 6.28 -5.73 -5.68
N ASN A 98 5.70 -4.96 -6.60
CA ASN A 98 6.29 -3.71 -7.08
C ASN A 98 6.30 -2.63 -6.00
N GLU A 99 5.21 -2.46 -5.25
CA GLU A 99 5.14 -1.51 -4.13
C GLU A 99 6.10 -1.89 -3.00
N ILE A 100 6.28 -3.19 -2.73
CA ILE A 100 7.27 -3.65 -1.75
C ILE A 100 8.68 -3.32 -2.22
N LYS A 101 9.03 -3.65 -3.47
CA LYS A 101 10.35 -3.30 -4.04
C LYS A 101 10.62 -1.80 -3.99
N ASP A 102 9.61 -1.01 -4.35
CA ASP A 102 9.66 0.45 -4.28
C ASP A 102 9.93 0.95 -2.86
N ALA A 103 9.27 0.39 -1.86
CA ALA A 103 9.54 0.72 -0.46
C ALA A 103 10.98 0.38 -0.04
N PHE A 104 11.57 -0.72 -0.53
CA PHE A 104 12.99 -0.99 -0.32
C PHE A 104 13.91 0.03 -1.01
N GLU A 105 13.57 0.45 -2.24
CA GLU A 105 14.31 1.49 -2.97
C GLU A 105 14.26 2.84 -2.22
N ARG A 106 13.08 3.24 -1.74
CA ARG A 106 12.89 4.46 -0.92
C ARG A 106 13.59 4.38 0.44
N ALA A 107 13.59 3.20 1.06
CA ALA A 107 14.37 2.93 2.26
C ALA A 107 15.89 2.90 1.98
N ARG A 108 16.32 2.99 0.72
CA ARG A 108 17.73 2.94 0.27
C ARG A 108 18.43 1.64 0.64
N ILE A 109 17.67 0.55 0.58
CA ILE A 109 18.14 -0.82 0.79
C ILE A 109 18.41 -1.42 -0.58
N THR A 110 19.68 -1.44 -0.98
CA THR A 110 20.16 -1.87 -2.30
C THR A 110 20.92 -3.19 -2.26
N GLY A 111 21.30 -3.68 -1.08
CA GLY A 111 22.04 -4.93 -0.90
C GLY A 111 21.23 -5.98 -0.14
N GLU A 112 21.35 -7.25 -0.55
CA GLU A 112 20.63 -8.37 0.09
C GLU A 112 20.99 -8.56 1.57
N GLU A 113 22.22 -8.21 1.96
CA GLU A 113 22.71 -8.32 3.35
C GLU A 113 22.60 -7.01 4.15
N GLN A 114 22.02 -5.95 3.58
CA GLN A 114 21.91 -4.68 4.30
C GLN A 114 20.91 -4.81 5.46
N PRO A 115 21.33 -4.50 6.70
CA PRO A 115 20.45 -4.60 7.85
C PRO A 115 19.38 -3.51 7.79
N TYR A 116 18.16 -3.92 8.05
CA TYR A 116 17.01 -3.04 8.12
C TYR A 116 16.00 -3.58 9.13
N THR A 117 15.19 -2.70 9.67
CA THR A 117 14.14 -3.00 10.65
C THR A 117 12.77 -2.64 10.08
N ILE A 118 11.74 -3.42 10.41
CA ILE A 118 10.34 -3.09 10.10
C ILE A 118 9.71 -2.46 11.35
N LYS A 119 9.57 -1.14 11.36
CA LYS A 119 9.11 -0.38 12.51
C LYS A 119 7.63 -0.01 12.42
N ASN A 120 7.07 0.39 13.55
CA ASN A 120 5.73 0.97 13.67
C ASN A 120 4.63 0.09 13.05
N CYS A 121 4.76 -1.24 13.18
CA CYS A 121 3.81 -2.16 12.59
C CYS A 121 2.52 -2.20 13.39
N ARG A 122 1.39 -2.14 12.70
CA ARG A 122 0.07 -2.22 13.34
C ARG A 122 -0.88 -3.08 12.50
N LEU A 123 -1.49 -4.12 13.10
CA LEU A 123 -2.40 -5.03 12.39
C LEU A 123 -3.81 -4.43 12.25
N TYR A 124 -4.36 -3.92 13.35
CA TYR A 124 -5.62 -3.18 13.42
C TYR A 124 -5.39 -1.78 13.96
N ARG A 125 -6.18 -0.78 13.57
CA ARG A 125 -6.02 0.63 13.99
C ARG A 125 -5.90 0.82 15.52
N GLN A 126 -6.51 -0.06 16.32
CA GLN A 126 -6.51 -0.01 17.78
C GLN A 126 -5.32 -0.73 18.44
N ASP A 127 -4.57 -1.53 17.68
CA ASP A 127 -3.39 -2.22 18.19
C ASP A 127 -2.27 -1.21 18.51
N ALA A 128 -1.45 -1.57 19.50
CA ALA A 128 -0.18 -0.90 19.74
C ALA A 128 0.77 -1.12 18.56
N GLU A 129 1.60 -0.13 18.29
CA GLU A 129 2.71 -0.26 17.34
C GLU A 129 3.77 -1.20 17.90
N ILE A 130 4.28 -2.07 17.02
CA ILE A 130 5.32 -3.04 17.35
C ILE A 130 6.46 -2.88 16.34
N ASP A 131 7.68 -2.79 16.84
CA ASP A 131 8.87 -2.91 16.01
C ASP A 131 9.20 -4.37 15.81
N LEU A 132 9.23 -4.76 14.54
CA LEU A 132 9.51 -6.11 14.08
C LEU A 132 10.94 -6.08 13.54
N GLY A 133 11.80 -6.91 14.13
CA GLY A 133 13.23 -6.93 13.83
C GLY A 133 13.55 -7.22 12.35
N ALA A 134 14.84 -7.38 12.06
CA ALA A 134 15.30 -7.53 10.68
C ALA A 134 14.83 -8.81 9.98
N GLY A 135 14.48 -8.71 8.69
CA GLY A 135 14.34 -9.87 7.80
C GLY A 135 13.34 -9.71 6.64
N ALA A 136 13.78 -10.03 5.41
CA ALA A 136 12.97 -10.02 4.17
C ALA A 136 11.78 -10.99 4.21
N ASP A 137 11.93 -12.07 4.97
CA ASP A 137 10.86 -13.03 5.22
C ASP A 137 9.67 -12.39 5.95
N TYR A 138 9.94 -11.44 6.84
CA TYR A 138 8.92 -10.87 7.70
C TYR A 138 7.95 -9.95 6.95
N ILE A 139 8.46 -9.08 6.07
CA ILE A 139 7.61 -8.25 5.19
C ILE A 139 6.78 -9.12 4.24
N ALA A 140 7.36 -10.20 3.71
CA ALA A 140 6.64 -11.14 2.85
C ALA A 140 5.50 -11.84 3.60
N LYS A 141 5.76 -12.31 4.82
CA LYS A 141 4.75 -12.94 5.69
C LYS A 141 3.64 -11.98 6.12
N LEU A 142 3.98 -10.74 6.48
CA LEU A 142 3.01 -9.69 6.78
C LEU A 142 2.14 -9.38 5.58
N ASN A 143 2.75 -9.23 4.40
CA ASN A 143 2.00 -8.94 3.19
C ASN A 143 1.09 -10.11 2.81
N TYR A 144 1.58 -11.35 2.97
CA TYR A 144 0.78 -12.54 2.76
C TYR A 144 -0.44 -12.60 3.69
N LEU A 145 -0.23 -12.40 4.99
CA LEU A 145 -1.32 -12.33 5.96
C LEU A 145 -2.31 -11.23 5.57
N ALA A 146 -1.82 -10.05 5.17
CA ALA A 146 -2.67 -8.96 4.71
C ALA A 146 -3.53 -9.32 3.51
N LYS A 147 -2.97 -10.05 2.53
CA LYS A 147 -3.73 -10.51 1.36
C LYS A 147 -4.82 -11.51 1.74
N VAL A 148 -4.53 -12.46 2.63
CA VAL A 148 -5.54 -13.41 3.12
C VAL A 148 -6.65 -12.66 3.85
N MET A 149 -6.28 -11.79 4.79
CA MET A 149 -7.23 -11.03 5.61
C MET A 149 -8.04 -10.01 4.81
N SER A 150 -7.55 -9.51 3.68
CA SER A 150 -8.30 -8.60 2.81
C SER A 150 -9.61 -9.20 2.26
N ARG A 151 -9.74 -10.54 2.29
CA ARG A 151 -10.92 -11.29 1.86
C ARG A 151 -11.90 -11.57 2.99
N PHE A 152 -11.55 -11.24 4.23
CA PHE A 152 -12.39 -11.48 5.39
C PHE A 152 -13.64 -10.60 5.39
N SER A 153 -14.73 -11.18 5.83
CA SER A 153 -15.90 -10.47 6.30
C SER A 153 -15.62 -9.78 7.64
N VAL A 154 -16.50 -8.86 8.03
CA VAL A 154 -16.45 -8.22 9.36
C VAL A 154 -16.47 -9.25 10.49
N TYR A 155 -17.24 -10.33 10.33
CA TYR A 155 -17.34 -11.39 11.33
C TYR A 155 -16.04 -12.20 11.43
N GLU A 156 -15.43 -12.56 10.29
CA GLU A 156 -14.13 -13.25 10.27
C GLU A 156 -13.02 -12.42 10.92
N HIS A 157 -13.02 -11.10 10.74
CA HIS A 157 -12.10 -10.22 11.49
C HIS A 157 -12.32 -10.28 13.01
N LYS A 158 -13.57 -10.37 13.48
CA LYS A 158 -13.86 -10.53 14.91
C LYS A 158 -13.39 -11.90 15.43
N LEU A 159 -13.64 -12.98 14.68
CA LEU A 159 -13.13 -14.32 15.01
C LEU A 159 -11.60 -14.33 15.11
N PHE A 160 -10.93 -13.69 14.14
CA PHE A 160 -9.48 -13.58 14.12
C PHE A 160 -8.94 -12.83 15.36
N ARG A 161 -9.55 -11.69 15.73
CA ARG A 161 -9.19 -10.95 16.95
C ARG A 161 -9.44 -11.78 18.21
N GLY A 162 -10.58 -12.47 18.28
CA GLY A 162 -10.93 -13.31 19.42
C GLY A 162 -9.95 -14.46 19.62
N TYR A 163 -9.56 -15.16 18.54
CA TYR A 163 -8.56 -16.22 18.63
C TYR A 163 -7.19 -15.68 19.04
N ARG A 164 -6.77 -14.54 18.45
CA ARG A 164 -5.51 -13.87 18.81
C ARG A 164 -5.47 -13.50 20.29
N GLN A 165 -6.56 -12.95 20.83
CA GLN A 165 -6.69 -12.64 22.26
C GLN A 165 -6.64 -13.92 23.12
N LYS A 166 -7.37 -14.98 22.72
CA LYS A 166 -7.38 -16.28 23.42
C LYS A 166 -6.00 -16.91 23.56
N LYS A 167 -5.16 -16.80 22.52
CA LYS A 167 -3.81 -17.36 22.51
C LYS A 167 -2.72 -16.35 22.90
N SER A 168 -3.08 -15.12 23.24
CA SER A 168 -2.15 -14.02 23.54
C SER A 168 -1.11 -13.77 22.44
N LEU A 169 -1.53 -13.90 21.17
CA LEU A 169 -0.62 -13.76 20.03
C LEU A 169 -0.41 -12.31 19.65
N SER A 170 0.82 -11.99 19.26
CA SER A 170 1.20 -10.68 18.74
C SER A 170 1.69 -10.79 17.30
N LEU A 171 2.05 -9.67 16.69
CA LEU A 171 2.64 -9.69 15.34
C LEU A 171 3.87 -10.60 15.29
N THR A 172 4.69 -10.67 16.35
CA THR A 172 5.88 -11.55 16.41
C THR A 172 5.57 -13.02 16.13
N ASP A 173 4.34 -13.46 16.35
CA ASP A 173 3.87 -14.83 16.13
C ASP A 173 3.24 -14.98 14.73
N ILE A 174 3.87 -14.38 13.70
CA ILE A 174 3.30 -14.22 12.36
C ILE A 174 2.91 -15.54 11.70
N ASP A 175 3.66 -16.61 11.94
CA ASP A 175 3.36 -17.94 11.40
C ASP A 175 2.05 -18.51 12.01
N ASP A 176 1.81 -18.26 13.30
CA ASP A 176 0.56 -18.65 13.98
C ASP A 176 -0.61 -17.79 13.50
N LEU A 177 -0.39 -16.49 13.32
CA LEU A 177 -1.39 -15.58 12.74
C LEU A 177 -1.81 -16.03 11.33
N ILE A 178 -0.84 -16.43 10.49
CA ILE A 178 -1.15 -17.02 9.19
C ILE A 178 -1.96 -18.30 9.35
N ASN A 179 -1.57 -19.21 10.23
CA ASN A 179 -2.35 -20.45 10.44
C ASN A 179 -3.79 -20.17 10.92
N ILE A 180 -3.99 -19.22 11.83
CA ILE A 180 -5.32 -18.83 12.31
C ILE A 180 -6.20 -18.31 11.17
N SER A 181 -5.61 -17.55 10.23
CA SER A 181 -6.36 -17.00 9.11
C SER A 181 -7.06 -18.07 8.24
N TYR A 182 -6.59 -19.32 8.28
CA TYR A 182 -7.19 -20.47 7.58
C TYR A 182 -8.12 -21.33 8.46
N ASN A 183 -8.13 -21.11 9.77
CA ASN A 183 -8.85 -21.95 10.73
C ASN A 183 -10.04 -21.23 11.40
N LEU A 184 -10.51 -20.11 10.84
CA LEU A 184 -11.65 -19.38 11.41
C LEU A 184 -12.96 -20.19 11.40
N HIS A 185 -13.06 -21.23 10.57
CA HIS A 185 -14.24 -22.09 10.50
C HIS A 185 -14.51 -22.91 11.77
N CYS A 186 -13.50 -23.15 12.61
CA CYS A 186 -13.66 -23.86 13.89
C CYS A 186 -13.87 -22.91 15.07
N CYS A 187 -14.09 -21.62 14.81
CA CYS A 187 -14.31 -20.58 15.79
C CYS A 187 -15.76 -20.07 15.73
N GLU A 188 -16.31 -19.72 16.88
CA GLU A 188 -17.60 -19.05 16.98
C GLU A 188 -17.47 -17.82 17.89
N LEU A 189 -18.29 -16.82 17.59
CA LEU A 189 -18.39 -15.60 18.37
C LEU A 189 -19.85 -15.20 18.50
N VAL A 190 -20.26 -14.97 19.74
CA VAL A 190 -21.56 -14.45 20.10
C VAL A 190 -21.46 -12.96 20.45
N ASP A 191 -21.95 -12.12 19.55
CA ASP A 191 -21.94 -10.66 19.70
C ASP A 191 -22.74 -10.21 20.95
N GLY A 192 -22.18 -9.27 21.70
CA GLY A 192 -22.87 -8.63 22.84
C GLY A 192 -22.87 -9.42 24.16
N VAL A 193 -22.21 -10.58 24.20
CA VAL A 193 -22.03 -11.36 25.43
C VAL A 193 -20.62 -11.12 25.99
N CYS A 194 -20.51 -10.20 26.95
CA CYS A 194 -19.20 -9.75 27.47
C CYS A 194 -18.93 -10.17 28.93
N ASP A 195 -19.88 -10.83 29.58
CA ASP A 195 -19.78 -11.30 30.96
C ASP A 195 -20.55 -12.61 31.19
N ALA A 196 -20.26 -13.26 32.31
CA ALA A 196 -20.82 -14.56 32.65
C ALA A 196 -22.34 -14.50 32.90
N GLU A 197 -22.84 -13.43 33.53
CA GLU A 197 -24.28 -13.30 33.75
C GLU A 197 -25.06 -13.27 32.42
N THR A 198 -24.59 -12.46 31.47
CA THR A 198 -25.19 -12.33 30.14
C THR A 198 -25.12 -13.65 29.37
N LEU A 199 -24.00 -14.37 29.47
CA LEU A 199 -23.84 -15.70 28.87
C LEU A 199 -24.84 -16.71 29.46
N GLY A 200 -24.96 -16.77 30.79
CA GLY A 200 -25.90 -17.67 31.45
C GLY A 200 -27.35 -17.36 31.13
N ARG A 201 -27.71 -16.06 31.05
CA ARG A 201 -29.04 -15.62 30.62
C ARG A 201 -29.33 -16.05 29.19
N MET A 202 -28.38 -15.87 28.28
CA MET A 202 -28.54 -16.28 26.88
C MET A 202 -28.82 -17.80 26.76
N TYR A 203 -28.08 -18.65 27.46
CA TYR A 203 -28.31 -20.10 27.42
C TYR A 203 -29.68 -20.48 27.99
N ALA A 204 -30.11 -19.82 29.06
CA ALA A 204 -31.44 -20.02 29.63
C ALA A 204 -32.55 -19.58 28.68
N ASP A 205 -32.46 -18.37 28.13
CA ASP A 205 -33.46 -17.78 27.23
C ASP A 205 -33.59 -18.56 25.91
N ASN A 206 -32.48 -19.12 25.41
CA ASN A 206 -32.46 -19.97 24.22
C ASN A 206 -32.87 -21.44 24.49
N GLY A 207 -33.23 -21.78 25.73
CA GLY A 207 -33.67 -23.13 26.09
C GLY A 207 -32.56 -24.19 26.05
N MET A 208 -31.30 -23.78 26.15
CA MET A 208 -30.13 -24.68 26.12
C MET A 208 -29.86 -25.35 27.49
N LEU A 209 -30.61 -24.97 28.53
CA LEU A 209 -30.52 -25.54 29.87
C LEU A 209 -31.69 -26.51 30.08
N GLU A 210 -31.48 -27.80 29.82
CA GLU A 210 -32.53 -28.84 29.87
C GLU A 210 -33.31 -28.86 31.19
N TRP A 211 -32.64 -28.58 32.32
CA TRP A 211 -33.28 -28.55 33.64
C TRP A 211 -34.25 -27.37 33.84
N LEU A 212 -34.26 -26.38 32.95
CA LEU A 212 -35.20 -25.25 32.95
C LEU A 212 -36.41 -25.43 32.02
N GLU A 213 -36.41 -26.41 31.12
CA GLU A 213 -37.44 -26.56 30.08
C GLU A 213 -38.86 -26.70 30.68
N ASN A 214 -38.97 -27.33 31.84
CA ASN A 214 -40.23 -27.55 32.57
C ASN A 214 -40.32 -26.77 33.89
N ALA A 215 -39.39 -25.85 34.15
CA ALA A 215 -39.37 -25.07 35.37
C ALA A 215 -40.45 -23.97 35.36
N ASN A 216 -41.06 -23.71 36.52
CA ASN A 216 -41.99 -22.59 36.68
C ASN A 216 -41.24 -21.26 36.42
N LYS A 217 -41.79 -20.40 35.56
CA LYS A 217 -41.24 -19.08 35.23
C LYS A 217 -40.99 -18.18 36.45
N GLU A 218 -41.71 -18.40 37.56
CA GLU A 218 -41.44 -17.67 38.79
C GLU A 218 -40.05 -17.95 39.38
N ILE A 219 -39.45 -19.11 39.10
CA ILE A 219 -38.12 -19.51 39.57
C ILE A 219 -37.01 -18.78 38.82
N TRP A 220 -37.27 -18.33 37.58
CA TRP A 220 -36.26 -17.70 36.71
C TRP A 220 -35.63 -16.43 37.30
N ARG A 221 -36.32 -15.74 38.22
CA ARG A 221 -35.79 -14.56 38.92
C ARG A 221 -34.77 -14.88 40.02
N PHE A 222 -34.69 -16.15 40.43
CA PHE A 222 -33.83 -16.63 41.52
C PHE A 222 -32.64 -17.45 40.99
N ILE A 223 -32.50 -17.57 39.67
CA ILE A 223 -31.39 -18.27 39.05
C ILE A 223 -30.14 -17.38 39.12
N ASP A 224 -29.03 -17.98 39.55
CA ASP A 224 -27.71 -17.40 39.46
C ASP A 224 -27.16 -17.61 38.04
N TYR A 225 -27.45 -16.67 37.16
CA TYR A 225 -27.01 -16.73 35.76
C TYR A 225 -25.51 -16.52 35.62
N GLU A 226 -24.88 -15.81 36.55
CA GLU A 226 -23.43 -15.61 36.56
C GLU A 226 -22.72 -16.96 36.77
N ALA A 227 -23.11 -17.71 37.80
CA ALA A 227 -22.56 -19.04 38.06
C ALA A 227 -22.77 -20.02 36.90
N ILE A 228 -23.93 -19.96 36.23
CA ILE A 228 -24.21 -20.77 35.03
C ILE A 228 -23.25 -20.39 33.90
N GLY A 229 -23.11 -19.10 33.62
CA GLY A 229 -22.22 -18.60 32.57
C GLY A 229 -20.76 -18.94 32.82
N GLU A 230 -20.28 -18.88 34.07
CA GLU A 230 -18.93 -19.32 34.42
C GLU A 230 -18.72 -20.80 34.09
N ASN A 231 -19.67 -21.66 34.47
CA ASN A 231 -19.60 -23.09 34.17
C ASN A 231 -19.64 -23.38 32.65
N ILE A 232 -20.47 -22.65 31.89
CA ILE A 232 -20.50 -22.75 30.42
C ILE A 232 -19.15 -22.35 29.83
N ARG A 233 -18.62 -21.19 30.23
CA ARG A 233 -17.32 -20.68 29.78
C ARG A 233 -16.22 -21.69 30.01
N ASP A 234 -16.16 -22.28 31.20
CA ASP A 234 -15.13 -23.25 31.56
C ASP A 234 -15.28 -24.56 30.76
N THR A 235 -16.53 -25.01 30.53
CA THR A 235 -16.84 -26.22 29.76
C THR A 235 -16.44 -26.07 28.28
N GLU A 236 -16.81 -24.95 27.67
CA GLU A 236 -16.53 -24.65 26.26
C GLU A 236 -15.11 -24.10 26.04
N LYS A 237 -14.40 -23.81 27.13
CA LYS A 237 -13.11 -23.11 27.14
C LYS A 237 -13.20 -21.79 26.38
N GLY A 238 -14.31 -21.08 26.51
CA GLY A 238 -14.53 -19.79 25.87
C GLY A 238 -13.80 -18.64 26.59
N ILE A 239 -13.74 -17.47 25.95
CA ILE A 239 -13.25 -16.23 26.56
C ILE A 239 -14.18 -15.06 26.24
N PHE A 240 -14.20 -14.04 27.10
CA PHE A 240 -14.83 -12.77 26.80
C PHE A 240 -13.84 -11.86 26.08
N THR A 241 -14.27 -11.27 24.97
CA THR A 241 -13.52 -10.35 24.12
C THR A 241 -14.29 -9.04 23.97
N ASP A 242 -13.64 -7.99 23.45
CA ASP A 242 -14.32 -6.72 23.16
C ASP A 242 -15.45 -6.89 22.11
N ASP A 243 -15.40 -7.94 21.30
CA ASP A 243 -16.41 -8.24 20.28
C ASP A 243 -17.51 -9.20 20.77
N GLY A 244 -17.38 -9.81 21.95
CA GLY A 244 -18.35 -10.76 22.51
C GLY A 244 -17.71 -12.04 23.07
N TYR A 245 -18.51 -13.09 23.23
CA TYR A 245 -18.08 -14.37 23.80
C TYR A 245 -17.55 -15.28 22.69
N PHE A 246 -16.26 -15.61 22.76
CA PHE A 246 -15.53 -16.34 21.74
C PHE A 246 -15.25 -17.78 22.18
N THR A 247 -15.56 -18.74 21.31
CA THR A 247 -15.24 -20.16 21.48
C THR A 247 -14.52 -20.70 20.26
N CYS A 248 -13.74 -21.78 20.44
CA CYS A 248 -13.08 -22.45 19.33
C CYS A 248 -12.85 -23.92 19.64
N ASN A 249 -13.19 -24.79 18.69
CA ASN A 249 -12.84 -26.20 18.72
C ASN A 249 -11.42 -26.43 18.20
N GLU A 250 -10.43 -26.36 19.09
CA GLU A 250 -9.02 -26.54 18.73
C GLU A 250 -8.69 -27.94 18.17
N ASN A 251 -9.56 -28.94 18.34
CA ASN A 251 -9.37 -30.27 17.74
C ASN A 251 -9.56 -30.27 16.22
N GLU A 252 -10.28 -29.28 15.68
CA GLU A 252 -10.48 -29.08 14.24
C GLU A 252 -9.44 -28.14 13.63
N PHE A 253 -8.57 -27.56 14.46
CA PHE A 253 -7.48 -26.71 13.98
C PHE A 253 -6.44 -27.53 13.23
N SER A 254 -6.08 -27.08 12.03
CA SER A 254 -5.06 -27.70 11.20
C SER A 254 -3.92 -26.71 10.91
N LYS A 255 -2.67 -27.17 11.04
CA LYS A 255 -1.51 -26.36 10.63
C LYS A 255 -1.39 -26.40 9.10
N VAL A 256 -1.71 -25.28 8.45
CA VAL A 256 -1.71 -25.11 6.99
C VAL A 256 -0.38 -24.52 6.50
N TYR A 257 0.23 -23.64 7.28
CA TYR A 257 1.50 -22.99 6.97
C TYR A 257 2.64 -23.55 7.83
N ASP A 258 3.71 -23.99 7.17
CA ASP A 258 4.88 -24.63 7.78
C ASP A 258 6.03 -23.67 8.13
N GLY A 259 5.87 -22.37 7.82
CA GLY A 259 6.90 -21.35 8.00
C GLY A 259 7.82 -21.17 6.79
N VAL A 260 7.64 -21.97 5.73
CA VAL A 260 8.51 -21.96 4.54
C VAL A 260 7.74 -21.62 3.28
N LYS A 261 6.63 -22.32 2.99
CA LYS A 261 5.89 -22.13 1.73
C LYS A 261 4.48 -21.61 1.99
N PHE A 262 4.16 -20.47 1.40
CA PHE A 262 2.82 -19.90 1.49
C PHE A 262 1.74 -20.84 0.92
N PRO A 263 0.63 -21.06 1.64
CA PRO A 263 -0.45 -21.95 1.22
C PRO A 263 -1.11 -21.58 -0.12
N GLU A 264 -1.37 -20.29 -0.35
CA GLU A 264 -1.95 -19.74 -1.57
C GLU A 264 -0.89 -18.93 -2.33
N ILE A 265 -0.97 -18.93 -3.66
CA ILE A 265 -0.16 -18.05 -4.50
C ILE A 265 -1.07 -16.94 -5.00
N PHE A 266 -0.77 -15.70 -4.60
CA PHE A 266 -1.45 -14.53 -5.12
C PHE A 266 -0.80 -14.13 -6.44
N ASP A 267 -1.64 -13.83 -7.44
CA ASP A 267 -1.20 -13.46 -8.78
C ASP A 267 -0.69 -11.99 -8.80
N ASP A 268 0.48 -11.78 -8.21
CA ASP A 268 1.22 -10.52 -8.27
C ASP A 268 2.15 -10.56 -9.49
N ASP A 269 1.61 -10.24 -10.66
CA ASP A 269 2.46 -10.16 -11.85
C ASP A 269 3.54 -9.09 -11.69
N LYS A 270 4.80 -9.43 -11.98
CA LYS A 270 5.91 -8.48 -12.11
C LYS A 270 5.76 -7.62 -13.38
N TYR A 271 4.82 -6.69 -13.39
CA TYR A 271 4.59 -5.77 -14.50
C TYR A 271 5.42 -4.48 -14.38
N ILE A 272 5.72 -3.83 -15.51
CA ILE A 272 6.15 -2.41 -15.47
C ILE A 272 4.92 -1.52 -15.56
N PHE A 273 4.05 -1.78 -16.54
CA PHE A 273 2.72 -1.19 -16.63
C PHE A 273 1.66 -2.25 -16.91
N LYS A 274 0.44 -2.03 -16.43
CA LYS A 274 -0.75 -2.80 -16.78
C LYS A 274 -1.82 -1.83 -17.27
N LEU A 275 -2.37 -2.10 -18.45
CA LEU A 275 -3.40 -1.28 -19.07
C LEU A 275 -4.72 -2.06 -19.10
N TYR A 276 -5.75 -1.52 -18.46
CA TYR A 276 -7.09 -2.10 -18.54
C TYR A 276 -7.79 -1.52 -19.77
N ILE A 277 -8.09 -2.37 -20.75
CA ILE A 277 -8.54 -1.95 -22.08
C ILE A 277 -9.86 -2.64 -22.42
N ALA A 278 -10.76 -1.88 -23.06
CA ALA A 278 -12.03 -2.38 -23.57
C ALA A 278 -12.26 -1.94 -25.01
N PRO A 279 -13.00 -2.70 -25.83
CA PRO A 279 -13.37 -2.26 -27.18
C PRO A 279 -14.44 -1.15 -27.13
N LYS A 280 -14.35 -0.17 -28.04
CA LYS A 280 -15.31 0.95 -28.19
C LYS A 280 -16.69 0.46 -28.61
N LYS A 281 -16.73 -0.51 -29.53
CA LYS A 281 -17.95 -1.15 -30.01
C LYS A 281 -17.89 -2.62 -29.63
N SER A 282 -18.93 -3.12 -28.98
CA SER A 282 -19.07 -4.52 -28.61
C SER A 282 -20.50 -4.93 -28.90
N ASP A 283 -20.66 -5.91 -29.80
CA ASP A 283 -21.92 -6.63 -30.02
C ASP A 283 -22.00 -7.77 -28.99
N GLY A 284 -22.11 -7.43 -27.69
CA GLY A 284 -22.21 -8.42 -26.61
C GLY A 284 -21.66 -7.95 -25.27
N GLU A 285 -21.22 -8.91 -24.43
CA GLU A 285 -20.40 -8.59 -23.26
C GLU A 285 -19.10 -7.93 -23.73
N LYS A 286 -18.73 -6.82 -23.11
CA LYS A 286 -17.46 -6.14 -23.38
C LYS A 286 -16.33 -6.96 -22.73
N PRO A 287 -15.48 -7.69 -23.48
CA PRO A 287 -14.34 -8.33 -22.86
C PRO A 287 -13.36 -7.23 -22.48
N GLU A 288 -13.35 -6.83 -21.21
CA GLU A 288 -12.35 -5.93 -20.67
C GLU A 288 -11.14 -6.78 -20.26
N ARG A 289 -9.92 -6.38 -20.66
CA ARG A 289 -8.71 -7.18 -20.41
C ARG A 289 -7.53 -6.31 -20.01
N TRP A 290 -6.64 -6.88 -19.20
CA TRP A 290 -5.36 -6.28 -18.85
C TRP A 290 -4.29 -6.60 -19.90
N LEU A 291 -3.61 -5.57 -20.40
CA LEU A 291 -2.40 -5.67 -21.22
C LEU A 291 -1.20 -5.28 -20.37
N THR A 292 -0.29 -6.22 -20.14
CA THR A 292 0.98 -5.97 -19.43
C THR A 292 2.05 -5.46 -20.39
N LEU A 293 2.78 -4.42 -19.99
CA LEU A 293 3.93 -3.86 -20.71
C LEU A 293 5.23 -4.17 -19.96
N PRO A 294 6.37 -4.34 -20.66
CA PRO A 294 6.51 -4.28 -22.12
C PRO A 294 5.88 -5.48 -22.84
N VAL A 295 5.36 -5.26 -24.05
CA VAL A 295 4.73 -6.28 -24.89
C VAL A 295 5.32 -6.26 -26.31
N SER A 296 5.48 -7.45 -26.89
CA SER A 296 5.95 -7.62 -28.26
C SER A 296 4.88 -7.25 -29.29
N LYS A 297 5.28 -7.08 -30.56
CA LYS A 297 4.33 -6.86 -31.66
C LYS A 297 3.32 -8.01 -31.79
N GLU A 298 3.78 -9.25 -31.62
CA GLU A 298 2.92 -10.44 -31.63
C GLU A 298 1.97 -10.46 -30.43
N GLY A 299 2.46 -10.11 -29.23
CA GLY A 299 1.63 -10.00 -28.03
C GLY A 299 0.51 -8.97 -28.18
N LYS A 300 0.79 -7.82 -28.82
CA LYS A 300 -0.23 -6.82 -29.17
C LYS A 300 -1.30 -7.39 -30.11
N ALA A 301 -0.89 -8.12 -31.15
CA ALA A 301 -1.82 -8.74 -32.10
C ALA A 301 -2.68 -9.82 -31.44
N ASN A 302 -2.09 -10.66 -30.58
CA ASN A 302 -2.82 -11.67 -29.81
C ASN A 302 -3.84 -11.02 -28.84
N PHE A 303 -3.44 -9.96 -28.14
CA PHE A 303 -4.32 -9.20 -27.24
C PHE A 303 -5.53 -8.63 -27.99
N LEU A 304 -5.32 -7.98 -29.14
CA LEU A 304 -6.39 -7.42 -29.97
C LEU A 304 -7.36 -8.51 -30.46
N ARG A 305 -6.84 -9.67 -30.89
CA ARG A 305 -7.67 -10.82 -31.29
C ARG A 305 -8.54 -11.33 -30.15
N GLU A 306 -7.99 -11.43 -28.93
CA GLU A 306 -8.73 -11.87 -27.74
C GLU A 306 -9.75 -10.84 -27.25
N LEU A 307 -9.46 -9.56 -27.45
CA LEU A 307 -10.36 -8.45 -27.15
C LEU A 307 -11.47 -8.30 -28.21
N GLY A 308 -11.29 -8.88 -29.40
CA GLY A 308 -12.20 -8.73 -30.52
C GLY A 308 -12.13 -7.34 -31.18
N ALA A 309 -10.95 -6.72 -31.20
CA ALA A 309 -10.70 -5.41 -31.82
C ALA A 309 -9.68 -5.51 -32.96
N ASP A 310 -9.84 -4.70 -34.00
CA ASP A 310 -8.93 -4.69 -35.16
C ASP A 310 -7.69 -3.81 -34.90
N SER A 311 -7.85 -2.75 -34.11
CA SER A 311 -6.79 -1.81 -33.72
C SER A 311 -7.00 -1.31 -32.29
N PHE A 312 -5.93 -0.82 -31.65
CA PHE A 312 -6.05 -0.07 -30.39
C PHE A 312 -6.82 1.26 -30.55
N ASP A 313 -6.93 1.78 -31.78
CA ASP A 313 -7.79 2.93 -32.08
C ASP A 313 -9.28 2.61 -31.87
N ASP A 314 -9.66 1.33 -31.95
CA ASP A 314 -11.01 0.84 -31.68
C ASP A 314 -11.22 0.50 -30.20
N CYS A 315 -10.27 0.86 -29.33
CA CYS A 315 -10.29 0.55 -27.91
C CYS A 315 -10.32 1.81 -27.03
N VAL A 316 -10.67 1.61 -25.76
CA VAL A 316 -10.69 2.63 -24.71
C VAL A 316 -9.81 2.15 -23.56
N LEU A 317 -8.93 3.03 -23.10
CA LEU A 317 -8.18 2.84 -21.86
C LEU A 317 -9.10 3.14 -20.67
N LEU A 318 -9.27 2.16 -19.80
CA LEU A 318 -10.10 2.23 -18.61
C LEU A 318 -9.28 2.54 -17.36
N ALA A 319 -8.09 1.93 -17.23
CA ALA A 319 -7.19 2.13 -16.10
C ALA A 319 -5.73 1.86 -16.49
N VAL A 320 -4.82 2.49 -15.76
CA VAL A 320 -3.37 2.24 -15.84
C VAL A 320 -2.88 1.90 -14.44
N GLN A 321 -2.16 0.80 -14.31
CA GLN A 321 -1.33 0.49 -13.15
C GLN A 321 0.13 0.58 -13.58
N SER A 322 0.99 1.03 -12.67
CA SER A 322 2.39 1.29 -12.94
C SER A 322 3.23 0.90 -11.74
N MET A 323 4.44 0.40 -12.01
CA MET A 323 5.47 0.20 -11.00
C MET A 323 5.94 1.53 -10.38
N GLU A 324 5.84 2.62 -11.14
CA GLU A 324 6.12 3.99 -10.66
C GLU A 324 4.82 4.77 -10.52
N ALA A 325 4.53 5.25 -9.31
CA ALA A 325 3.21 5.79 -8.94
C ALA A 325 2.80 7.05 -9.71
N ASN A 326 3.76 7.84 -10.20
CA ASN A 326 3.48 9.10 -10.90
C ASN A 326 3.18 8.92 -12.41
N ILE A 327 3.58 7.80 -13.01
CA ILE A 327 3.39 7.57 -14.46
C ILE A 327 1.92 7.47 -14.91
N PRO A 328 0.98 6.82 -14.17
CA PRO A 328 -0.42 6.73 -14.57
C PRO A 328 -1.04 8.09 -14.90
N MET A 329 -0.67 9.15 -14.16
CA MET A 329 -1.18 10.50 -14.37
C MET A 329 -0.63 11.17 -15.63
N CYS A 330 0.48 10.67 -16.16
CA CYS A 330 1.09 11.15 -17.41
C CYS A 330 0.44 10.56 -18.66
N VAL A 331 -0.36 9.49 -18.53
CA VAL A 331 -0.95 8.75 -19.66
C VAL A 331 -2.29 9.36 -20.06
N LYS A 332 -2.40 9.82 -21.32
CA LYS A 332 -3.64 10.42 -21.84
C LYS A 332 -4.61 9.38 -22.38
N ASP A 333 -4.14 8.56 -23.32
CA ASP A 333 -4.93 7.52 -23.96
C ASP A 333 -4.04 6.49 -24.69
N LEU A 334 -4.66 5.56 -25.44
CA LEU A 334 -3.98 4.49 -26.16
C LEU A 334 -3.14 4.96 -27.36
N SER A 335 -3.28 6.19 -27.83
CA SER A 335 -2.39 6.74 -28.88
C SER A 335 -0.93 6.77 -28.41
N GLN A 336 -0.69 6.87 -27.09
CA GLN A 336 0.63 6.85 -26.47
C GLN A 336 1.14 5.43 -26.15
N LEU A 337 0.43 4.36 -26.54
CA LEU A 337 0.83 2.97 -26.27
C LEU A 337 2.24 2.64 -26.77
N GLY A 338 2.66 3.22 -27.89
CA GLY A 338 4.01 3.06 -28.42
C GLY A 338 5.07 3.64 -27.48
N LEU A 339 4.85 4.87 -27.02
CA LEU A 339 5.74 5.57 -26.09
C LEU A 339 5.81 4.86 -24.74
N LEU A 340 4.65 4.48 -24.20
CA LEU A 340 4.55 3.77 -22.93
C LEU A 340 5.24 2.40 -22.99
N ASN A 341 5.13 1.67 -24.11
CA ASN A 341 5.83 0.40 -24.28
C ASN A 341 7.36 0.58 -24.36
N SER A 342 7.83 1.66 -24.99
CA SER A 342 9.26 2.00 -25.04
C SER A 342 9.80 2.38 -23.66
N LEU A 343 9.05 3.19 -22.91
CA LEU A 343 9.38 3.52 -21.52
C LEU A 343 9.40 2.26 -20.66
N ALA A 344 8.47 1.32 -20.87
CA ALA A 344 8.43 0.05 -20.15
C ALA A 344 9.70 -0.78 -20.35
N HIS A 345 10.22 -0.83 -21.59
CA HIS A 345 11.50 -1.47 -21.87
C HIS A 345 12.66 -0.76 -21.14
N ARG A 346 12.71 0.58 -21.20
CA ARG A 346 13.74 1.36 -20.52
C ARG A 346 13.73 1.15 -19.00
N MET A 347 12.57 1.19 -18.36
CA MET A 347 12.43 0.93 -16.93
C MET A 347 12.83 -0.52 -16.58
N ARG A 348 12.54 -1.49 -17.45
CA ARG A 348 13.00 -2.88 -17.24
C ARG A 348 14.52 -3.00 -17.32
N ASP A 349 15.16 -2.27 -18.22
CA ASP A 349 16.62 -2.24 -18.30
C ASP A 349 17.23 -1.55 -17.08
N MET A 350 16.61 -0.46 -16.59
CA MET A 350 17.00 0.22 -15.34
C MET A 350 16.82 -0.66 -14.10
N GLU A 351 15.75 -1.45 -14.02
CA GLU A 351 15.53 -2.44 -12.94
C GLU A 351 16.71 -3.42 -12.89
N LYS A 352 17.19 -3.88 -14.06
CA LYS A 352 18.34 -4.80 -14.14
C LYS A 352 19.68 -4.15 -13.87
N SER A 353 19.85 -2.87 -14.22
CA SER A 353 21.11 -2.14 -13.98
C SER A 353 21.20 -1.53 -12.57
N GLY A 354 20.11 -1.54 -11.80
CA GLY A 354 20.02 -0.89 -10.49
C GLY A 354 19.83 0.63 -10.58
N GLU A 355 19.52 1.18 -11.76
CA GLU A 355 19.30 2.61 -11.96
C GLU A 355 17.84 3.05 -11.83
N LEU A 356 16.93 2.13 -11.50
CA LEU A 356 15.51 2.45 -11.46
C LEU A 356 15.17 3.46 -10.36
N ALA A 357 15.71 3.29 -9.15
CA ALA A 357 15.55 4.25 -8.06
C ALA A 357 15.99 5.67 -8.47
N LYS A 358 17.07 5.79 -9.24
CA LYS A 358 17.54 7.08 -9.79
C LYS A 358 16.52 7.68 -10.76
N PHE A 359 15.90 6.87 -11.62
CA PHE A 359 14.85 7.35 -12.53
C PHE A 359 13.62 7.82 -11.76
N LYS A 360 13.18 7.09 -10.74
CA LYS A 360 12.07 7.49 -9.87
C LYS A 360 12.36 8.79 -9.12
N ALA A 361 13.57 8.92 -8.57
CA ALA A 361 14.04 10.16 -7.94
C ALA A 361 14.01 11.36 -8.91
N VAL A 362 14.36 11.16 -10.19
CA VAL A 362 14.26 12.23 -11.20
C VAL A 362 12.82 12.66 -11.42
N LEU A 363 11.89 11.70 -11.53
CA LEU A 363 10.46 11.97 -11.72
C LEU A 363 9.84 12.71 -10.52
N GLU A 364 10.17 12.28 -9.31
CA GLU A 364 9.72 12.89 -8.06
C GLU A 364 10.33 14.29 -7.89
N GLY A 365 11.65 14.40 -7.99
CA GLY A 365 12.38 15.61 -7.65
C GLY A 365 12.24 16.77 -8.64
N PHE A 366 12.07 16.47 -9.93
CA PHE A 366 11.92 17.50 -10.97
C PHE A 366 10.49 17.61 -11.51
N GLY A 367 9.60 16.72 -11.10
CA GLY A 367 8.22 16.66 -11.53
C GLY A 367 8.07 16.14 -12.96
N CYS A 368 7.01 15.36 -13.21
CA CYS A 368 6.69 14.85 -14.53
C CYS A 368 5.18 14.87 -14.77
N GLU A 369 4.74 15.61 -15.78
CA GLU A 369 3.31 15.76 -16.11
C GLU A 369 2.91 15.00 -17.40
N THR A 370 3.88 14.50 -18.17
CA THR A 370 3.63 13.87 -19.47
C THR A 370 4.54 12.67 -19.72
N LEU A 371 4.08 11.71 -20.53
CA LEU A 371 4.90 10.56 -20.90
C LEU A 371 6.13 10.96 -21.72
N GLU A 372 6.04 12.03 -22.48
CA GLU A 372 7.16 12.60 -23.23
C GLU A 372 8.26 13.09 -22.27
N CYS A 373 7.86 13.78 -21.19
CA CYS A 373 8.76 14.20 -20.11
C CYS A 373 9.42 12.99 -19.41
N ALA A 374 8.63 11.98 -19.03
CA ALA A 374 9.17 10.75 -18.43
C ALA A 374 10.17 10.05 -19.35
N THR A 375 9.89 10.02 -20.65
CA THR A 375 10.77 9.41 -21.66
C THR A 375 12.04 10.23 -21.86
N GLU A 376 11.96 11.55 -21.83
CA GLU A 376 13.14 12.42 -21.88
C GLU A 376 14.07 12.17 -20.68
N TYR A 377 13.53 12.16 -19.47
CA TYR A 377 14.29 11.84 -18.27
C TYR A 377 14.91 10.44 -18.32
N ALA A 378 14.14 9.45 -18.79
CA ALA A 378 14.66 8.11 -19.00
C ALA A 378 15.85 8.10 -19.98
N ASN A 379 15.79 8.89 -21.06
CA ASN A 379 16.83 8.98 -22.10
C ASN A 379 18.08 9.74 -21.66
N ARG A 380 17.94 10.68 -20.72
CA ARG A 380 19.02 11.52 -20.18
C ARG A 380 19.44 11.10 -18.77
N LEU A 381 19.12 9.87 -18.35
CA LEU A 381 19.39 9.41 -16.98
C LEU A 381 20.88 9.54 -16.59
N GLN A 382 21.81 9.45 -17.55
CA GLN A 382 23.24 9.65 -17.34
C GLN A 382 23.62 11.08 -16.90
N ASP A 383 22.77 12.08 -17.19
CA ASP A 383 22.98 13.48 -16.83
C ASP A 383 22.67 13.74 -15.35
N PHE A 384 22.06 12.77 -14.65
CA PHE A 384 21.73 12.89 -13.24
C PHE A 384 22.71 12.13 -12.34
N ILE A 385 22.86 12.54 -11.08
CA ILE A 385 23.50 11.75 -10.01
C ILE A 385 22.51 11.59 -8.87
N LEU A 386 22.30 10.35 -8.41
CA LEU A 386 21.60 10.08 -7.16
C LEU A 386 22.62 9.93 -6.03
N TYR A 387 22.41 10.67 -4.95
CA TYR A 387 23.12 10.58 -3.67
C TYR A 387 22.18 9.90 -2.65
N PRO A 388 22.16 8.55 -2.60
CA PRO A 388 21.16 7.81 -1.83
C PRO A 388 21.32 7.98 -0.32
N GLU A 389 22.53 8.25 0.18
CA GLU A 389 22.79 8.41 1.61
C GLU A 389 22.46 9.82 2.14
N ALA A 390 22.23 10.77 1.23
CA ALA A 390 21.80 12.12 1.58
C ALA A 390 20.27 12.17 1.71
N SER A 391 19.79 12.41 2.92
CA SER A 391 18.38 12.59 3.26
C SER A 391 17.97 14.06 3.30
N SER A 392 18.92 14.97 3.12
CA SER A 392 18.68 16.41 3.16
C SER A 392 19.71 17.19 2.36
N ALA A 393 19.40 18.45 2.08
CA ALA A 393 20.34 19.40 1.49
C ALA A 393 21.65 19.53 2.28
N ILE A 394 21.56 19.45 3.62
CA ILE A 394 22.70 19.55 4.53
C ILE A 394 23.58 18.30 4.40
N GLU A 395 22.97 17.12 4.33
CA GLU A 395 23.69 15.87 4.14
C GLU A 395 24.35 15.80 2.77
N TYR A 396 23.67 16.25 1.72
CA TYR A 396 24.25 16.44 0.40
C TYR A 396 25.47 17.38 0.46
N ALA A 397 25.36 18.51 1.16
CA ALA A 397 26.48 19.45 1.30
C ALA A 397 27.70 18.84 2.02
N LYS A 398 27.47 17.97 3.01
CA LYS A 398 28.53 17.19 3.68
C LYS A 398 29.19 16.22 2.70
N GLU A 399 28.40 15.53 1.89
CA GLU A 399 28.88 14.57 0.90
C GLU A 399 29.74 15.27 -0.18
N ILE A 400 29.24 16.37 -0.75
CA ILE A 400 29.98 17.19 -1.71
C ILE A 400 31.28 17.73 -1.11
N TYR A 401 31.27 18.16 0.15
CA TYR A 401 32.48 18.59 0.84
C TYR A 401 33.52 17.46 0.89
N THR A 402 33.12 16.26 1.29
CA THR A 402 34.00 15.10 1.37
C THR A 402 34.52 14.67 0.00
N GLU A 403 33.68 14.66 -1.03
CA GLU A 403 34.09 14.37 -2.42
C GLU A 403 35.10 15.39 -2.95
N THR A 404 34.83 16.69 -2.74
CA THR A 404 35.65 17.79 -3.29
C THR A 404 37.03 17.83 -2.64
N PHE A 405 37.12 17.64 -1.33
CA PHE A 405 38.37 17.78 -0.59
C PHE A 405 39.07 16.45 -0.29
N GLY A 406 38.45 15.32 -0.63
CA GLY A 406 38.97 13.99 -0.32
C GLY A 406 39.16 13.75 1.18
N ARG A 407 38.33 14.37 2.03
CA ARG A 407 38.48 14.37 3.50
C ARG A 407 37.20 13.91 4.18
N VAL A 408 37.36 13.03 5.16
CA VAL A 408 36.32 12.75 6.15
C VAL A 408 36.14 13.99 7.01
N ILE A 409 34.89 14.37 7.26
CA ILE A 409 34.57 15.49 8.15
C ILE A 409 34.98 15.09 9.58
N PRO A 410 35.95 15.79 10.22
CA PRO A 410 36.40 15.40 11.55
C PRO A 410 35.31 15.56 12.60
N GLU A 411 35.32 14.71 13.62
CA GLU A 411 34.39 14.81 14.75
C GLU A 411 34.50 16.19 15.41
N GLY A 412 33.36 16.87 15.59
CA GLY A 412 33.31 18.24 16.11
C GLY A 412 33.50 19.36 15.10
N PHE A 413 33.99 19.09 13.87
CA PHE A 413 34.02 20.11 12.80
C PHE A 413 32.61 20.60 12.46
N GLU A 414 31.64 19.69 12.44
CA GLU A 414 30.23 20.00 12.22
C GLU A 414 29.64 20.98 13.24
N LYS A 415 30.22 21.07 14.45
CA LYS A 415 29.78 22.03 15.47
C LYS A 415 30.20 23.47 15.16
N HIS A 416 31.20 23.64 14.31
CA HIS A 416 31.81 24.94 14.00
C HIS A 416 31.64 25.36 12.53
N PHE A 417 31.37 24.41 11.63
CA PHE A 417 31.08 24.69 10.23
C PHE A 417 29.57 24.62 9.98
N ASN A 418 29.02 25.70 9.42
CA ASN A 418 27.59 25.80 9.15
C ASN A 418 27.23 25.15 7.80
N PHE A 419 27.00 23.83 7.82
CA PHE A 419 26.56 23.09 6.63
C PHE A 419 25.18 23.51 6.11
N ALA A 420 24.32 24.12 6.95
CA ALA A 420 23.04 24.66 6.49
C ALA A 420 23.21 25.89 5.60
N SER A 421 24.15 26.78 5.92
CA SER A 421 24.47 27.89 5.02
C SER A 421 25.19 27.41 3.76
N TYR A 422 26.08 26.42 3.87
CA TYR A 422 26.75 25.86 2.70
C TYR A 422 25.78 25.14 1.75
N SER A 423 24.80 24.40 2.27
CA SER A 423 23.80 23.74 1.43
C SER A 423 22.93 24.73 0.65
N VAL A 424 22.58 25.88 1.24
CA VAL A 424 21.85 26.94 0.54
C VAL A 424 22.66 27.51 -0.63
N GLU A 425 23.98 27.70 -0.45
CA GLU A 425 24.85 28.14 -1.55
C GLU A 425 24.96 27.07 -2.64
N LEU A 426 25.12 25.80 -2.26
CA LEU A 426 25.14 24.69 -3.22
C LEU A 426 23.82 24.58 -3.98
N MET A 427 22.66 24.76 -3.34
CA MET A 427 21.35 24.73 -3.99
C MET A 427 21.13 25.86 -5.01
N LYS A 428 21.86 26.97 -4.90
CA LYS A 428 21.81 28.04 -5.91
C LYS A 428 22.58 27.67 -7.17
N THR A 429 23.65 26.90 -7.03
CA THR A 429 24.54 26.52 -8.14
C THR A 429 24.24 25.15 -8.72
N ASP A 430 23.80 24.22 -7.88
CA ASP A 430 23.43 22.87 -8.23
C ASP A 430 21.91 22.76 -8.30
N LYS A 431 21.42 22.29 -9.44
CA LYS A 431 20.02 21.94 -9.59
C LYS A 431 19.79 20.57 -8.94
N ILE A 432 19.43 20.59 -7.66
CA ILE A 432 19.13 19.40 -6.87
C ILE A 432 17.67 19.34 -6.44
N ALA A 433 17.20 18.13 -6.13
CA ALA A 433 15.95 17.89 -5.42
C ALA A 433 16.16 16.84 -4.33
N VAL A 434 15.49 17.01 -3.19
CA VAL A 434 15.45 16.01 -2.12
C VAL A 434 14.23 15.12 -2.39
N THR A 435 14.45 13.80 -2.37
CA THR A 435 13.42 12.79 -2.70
C THR A 435 13.45 11.67 -1.66
N GLU A 436 12.43 10.82 -1.65
CA GLU A 436 12.41 9.63 -0.77
C GLU A 436 13.64 8.73 -1.03
N TYR A 437 14.08 8.62 -2.29
CA TYR A 437 15.24 7.84 -2.73
C TYR A 437 16.61 8.46 -2.40
N GLY A 438 16.64 9.69 -1.86
CA GLY A 438 17.85 10.46 -1.59
C GLY A 438 17.90 11.80 -2.33
N VAL A 439 19.08 12.41 -2.47
CA VAL A 439 19.23 13.68 -3.20
C VAL A 439 19.59 13.43 -4.66
N ILE A 440 18.79 13.94 -5.59
CA ILE A 440 19.04 13.84 -7.03
C ILE A 440 19.60 15.17 -7.55
N LYS A 441 20.68 15.10 -8.34
CA LYS A 441 21.33 16.26 -8.98
C LYS A 441 21.23 16.16 -10.51
N ASP A 442 20.83 17.25 -11.16
CA ASP A 442 20.89 17.44 -12.62
C ASP A 442 22.20 18.15 -12.99
N LYS A 443 23.12 17.45 -13.67
CA LYS A 443 24.40 18.04 -14.11
C LYS A 443 24.24 18.97 -15.31
N ALA A 444 23.22 18.74 -16.14
CA ALA A 444 23.09 19.43 -17.42
C ALA A 444 22.69 20.91 -17.22
N ALA A 445 22.04 21.24 -16.11
CA ALA A 445 21.62 22.59 -15.78
C ALA A 445 22.77 23.57 -15.45
N GLN A 446 23.99 23.07 -15.23
CA GLN A 446 25.17 23.96 -15.04
C GLN A 446 25.65 24.61 -16.37
N ASN A 447 25.08 24.21 -17.52
CA ASN A 447 25.49 24.69 -18.85
C ASN A 447 24.53 25.71 -19.49
N GLU A 448 23.51 26.21 -18.78
CA GLU A 448 22.71 27.33 -19.28
C GLU A 448 23.39 28.65 -18.92
N PRO A 449 23.88 29.44 -19.90
CA PRO A 449 24.43 30.76 -19.61
C PRO A 449 23.28 31.69 -19.19
N PHE A 450 23.46 32.33 -18.02
CA PHE A 450 22.61 33.42 -17.53
C PHE A 450 22.51 34.59 -18.53
#